data_AF-A0A936F081-F1
#
_entry.id   AF-A0A936F081-F1
#
_cell.length_a   1.000
_cell.length_b   1.000
_cell.length_c   1.000
_cell.angle_alpha   90.00
_cell.angle_beta   90.00
_cell.angle_gamma   90.00
#
_symmetry.space_group_name_H-M   'P 1'
#
loop_
_entity.id
_entity.type
_entity.pdbx_description
1 polymer ?
#
loop_
_entity_poly.entity_id
_entity_poly.type
_entity_poly.pdbx_seq_one_letter_code
_entity_poly.pdbx_strand_id
1 'polypeptide(L)'
;MSSRRSARIRASLLLGSLVLGGAWAASAQDSDAAIFQRYRSLDATVERAGRSVGAGRFEEAHNLLQPCLQKLPDHFEAHFLLARIAYEARDFEGVLAHLEVAERSLAVLSRRYRDLMDYLRARIEVEEQTARSSLDAVSSRVTDPTSCVAPFLAALEREIEAVQARKGPLHDHENPYGVPASHRFLRGNALYRLGRRDEARAQFRQAVAADPAHANAWNNLLALHLEAKDPVSARADLQRAEAARIAIRAELRQAILAAP
;
A
#
# COMPACT_ATOMS: atom_id res chain seq x y z
N MET A 1 -3.58 0.27 10.75
CA MET A 1 -3.41 1.66 10.24
C MET A 1 -1.99 2.23 10.46
N SER A 2 -1.24 1.81 11.50
CA SER A 2 0.14 2.28 11.77
C SER A 2 1.18 1.90 10.69
N SER A 3 1.14 0.68 10.13
CA SER A 3 2.16 0.20 9.19
C SER A 3 2.20 0.97 7.86
N ARG A 4 1.05 1.17 7.21
CA ARG A 4 0.97 1.85 5.90
C ARG A 4 1.26 3.35 5.97
N ARG A 5 0.98 4.00 7.11
CA ARG A 5 1.39 5.39 7.37
C ARG A 5 2.90 5.50 7.39
N SER A 6 3.58 4.58 8.06
CA SER A 6 5.04 4.50 8.07
C SER A 6 5.62 4.18 6.70
N ALA A 7 4.92 3.37 5.88
CA ALA A 7 5.34 3.03 4.52
C ALA A 7 5.24 4.23 3.57
N ARG A 8 4.17 5.04 3.65
CA ARG A 8 4.00 6.25 2.83
C ARG A 8 4.96 7.38 3.20
N ILE A 9 5.23 7.55 4.49
CA ILE A 9 6.23 8.51 4.99
C ILE A 9 7.62 8.07 4.53
N ARG A 10 7.96 6.78 4.66
CA ARG A 10 9.22 6.23 4.13
C ARG A 10 9.35 6.38 2.63
N ALA A 11 8.32 6.02 1.86
CA ALA A 11 8.29 6.23 0.41
C ALA A 11 8.48 7.72 0.04
N SER A 12 7.89 8.63 0.82
CA SER A 12 8.03 10.07 0.62
C SER A 12 9.42 10.61 0.95
N LEU A 13 10.05 10.12 2.02
CA LEU A 13 11.43 10.46 2.37
C LEU A 13 12.42 9.95 1.32
N LEU A 14 12.22 8.71 0.84
CA LEU A 14 13.02 8.10 -0.21
C LEU A 14 12.92 8.86 -1.53
N LEU A 15 11.70 9.24 -1.92
CA LEU A 15 11.47 10.06 -3.11
C LEU A 15 12.12 11.46 -2.96
N GLY A 16 11.99 12.10 -1.79
CA GLY A 16 12.58 13.41 -1.54
C GLY A 16 14.12 13.41 -1.61
N SER A 17 14.77 12.42 -0.99
CA SER A 17 16.24 12.31 -0.97
C SER A 17 16.84 11.95 -2.34
N LEU A 18 16.11 11.18 -3.17
CA LEU A 18 16.58 10.75 -4.48
C LEU A 18 16.33 11.79 -5.58
N VAL A 19 15.29 12.62 -5.45
CA VAL A 19 14.97 13.71 -6.39
C VAL A 19 15.94 14.89 -6.26
N LEU A 20 16.45 15.17 -5.05
CA LEU A 20 17.39 16.26 -4.79
C LEU A 20 18.80 16.02 -5.37
N GLY A 21 19.11 14.81 -5.85
CA GLY A 21 20.41 14.43 -6.42
C GLY A 21 20.65 14.75 -7.90
N GLY A 22 19.74 15.48 -8.56
CA GLY A 22 19.95 15.99 -9.92
C GLY A 22 19.02 15.40 -10.99
N ALA A 23 18.36 16.31 -11.71
CA ALA A 23 17.62 16.06 -12.95
C ALA A 23 16.48 15.02 -12.87
N TRP A 24 15.66 15.06 -11.82
CA TRP A 24 14.33 14.40 -11.89
C TRP A 24 13.36 15.19 -12.78
N ALA A 25 13.63 16.47 -13.01
CA ALA A 25 12.74 17.41 -13.69
C ALA A 25 12.65 17.28 -15.23
N ALA A 26 13.47 16.44 -15.88
CA ALA A 26 13.61 16.48 -17.35
C ALA A 26 13.03 15.27 -18.10
N SER A 27 12.74 14.13 -17.45
CA SER A 27 12.29 12.91 -18.15
C SER A 27 11.23 12.08 -17.45
N ALA A 28 11.03 12.25 -16.13
CA ALA A 28 9.79 11.83 -15.51
C ALA A 28 8.75 12.86 -15.95
N GLN A 29 7.80 12.48 -16.78
CA GLN A 29 6.66 13.35 -17.15
C GLN A 29 6.21 14.11 -15.90
N ASP A 30 6.14 15.44 -16.00
CA ASP A 30 5.73 16.36 -14.93
C ASP A 30 4.41 15.97 -14.21
N SER A 31 3.69 14.95 -14.70
CA SER A 31 2.49 14.36 -14.12
C SER A 31 2.70 13.49 -12.88
N ASP A 32 3.82 12.77 -12.72
CA ASP A 32 3.86 11.61 -11.81
C ASP A 32 4.29 11.96 -10.38
N ALA A 33 5.24 12.87 -10.16
CA ALA A 33 5.45 13.42 -8.82
C ALA A 33 4.32 14.37 -8.45
N ALA A 34 3.78 15.11 -9.43
CA ALA A 34 2.69 16.03 -9.20
C ALA A 34 1.45 15.30 -8.66
N ILE A 35 1.13 14.10 -9.15
CA ILE A 35 0.02 13.32 -8.60
C ILE A 35 0.28 12.92 -7.14
N PHE A 36 1.46 12.37 -6.80
CA PHE A 36 1.76 11.99 -5.41
C PHE A 36 1.80 13.20 -4.46
N GLN A 37 2.31 14.35 -4.92
CA GLN A 37 2.28 15.60 -4.15
C GLN A 37 0.85 16.10 -3.93
N ARG A 38 -0.04 16.00 -4.92
CA ARG A 38 -1.46 16.35 -4.77
C ARG A 38 -2.14 15.50 -3.71
N TYR A 39 -1.96 14.17 -3.73
CA TYR A 39 -2.47 13.28 -2.67
C TYR A 39 -1.91 13.69 -1.30
N ARG A 40 -0.59 13.87 -1.20
CA ARG A 40 0.07 14.28 0.06
C ARG A 40 -0.47 15.60 0.61
N SER A 41 -0.76 16.58 -0.25
CA SER A 41 -1.29 17.88 0.19
C SER A 41 -2.65 17.78 0.88
N LEU A 42 -3.37 16.66 0.70
CA LEU A 42 -4.70 16.41 1.25
C LEU A 42 -4.68 15.46 2.46
N ASP A 43 -3.54 14.83 2.78
CA ASP A 43 -3.40 13.86 3.87
C ASP A 43 -3.95 14.38 5.19
N ALA A 44 -3.58 15.59 5.61
CA ALA A 44 -4.04 16.17 6.87
C ALA A 44 -5.57 16.33 6.94
N THR A 45 -6.19 16.68 5.81
CA THR A 45 -7.66 16.84 5.71
C THR A 45 -8.35 15.48 5.81
N VAL A 46 -7.87 14.50 5.07
CA VAL A 46 -8.39 13.13 5.08
C VAL A 46 -8.18 12.45 6.44
N GLU A 47 -7.04 12.67 7.10
CA GLU A 47 -6.79 12.15 8.44
C GLU A 47 -7.78 12.72 9.46
N ARG A 48 -8.07 14.02 9.39
CA ARG A 48 -9.08 14.65 10.24
C ARG A 48 -10.46 14.06 9.96
N ALA A 49 -10.85 13.93 8.69
CA ALA A 49 -12.11 13.29 8.32
C ALA A 49 -12.19 11.85 8.85
N GLY A 50 -11.10 11.07 8.75
CA GLY A 50 -11.01 9.71 9.25
C GLY A 50 -11.21 9.60 10.76
N ARG A 51 -10.68 10.55 11.54
CA ARG A 51 -10.94 10.65 12.99
C ARG A 51 -12.41 10.96 13.27
N SER A 52 -13.02 11.86 12.49
CA SER A 52 -14.44 12.20 12.66
C SER A 52 -15.36 11.04 12.30
N VAL A 53 -15.08 10.26 11.24
CA VAL A 53 -15.78 8.99 10.95
C VAL A 53 -15.58 7.98 12.10
N GLY A 54 -14.37 7.84 12.62
CA GLY A 54 -14.08 6.95 13.75
C GLY A 54 -14.83 7.32 15.03
N ALA A 55 -15.20 8.58 15.18
CA ALA A 55 -15.98 9.10 16.31
C ALA A 55 -17.49 9.23 16.02
N GLY A 56 -17.97 8.70 14.89
CA GLY A 56 -19.39 8.74 14.50
C GLY A 56 -19.89 10.13 14.03
N ARG A 57 -19.00 11.12 13.87
CA ARG A 57 -19.34 12.45 13.39
C ARG A 57 -19.33 12.48 11.86
N PHE A 58 -20.34 11.84 11.26
CA PHE A 58 -20.40 11.63 9.81
C PHE A 58 -20.61 12.91 9.01
N GLU A 59 -21.45 13.83 9.50
CA GLU A 59 -21.66 15.15 8.87
C GLU A 59 -20.37 15.97 8.80
N GLU A 60 -19.63 16.03 9.92
CA GLU A 60 -18.34 16.71 9.97
C GLU A 60 -17.35 16.08 8.99
N ALA A 61 -17.27 14.74 8.96
CA ALA A 61 -16.42 14.04 8.02
C ALA A 61 -16.81 14.33 6.56
N HIS A 62 -18.10 14.31 6.23
CA HIS A 62 -18.58 14.61 4.89
C HIS A 62 -18.20 16.03 4.44
N ASN A 63 -18.39 17.02 5.31
CA ASN A 63 -18.02 18.42 5.05
C ASN A 63 -16.50 18.61 4.86
N LEU A 64 -15.68 17.80 5.54
CA LEU A 64 -14.23 17.79 5.34
C LEU A 64 -13.82 17.15 4.01
N LEU A 65 -14.56 16.15 3.54
CA LEU A 65 -14.25 15.39 2.32
C LEU A 65 -14.69 16.11 1.05
N GLN A 66 -15.76 16.91 1.09
CA GLN A 66 -16.24 17.65 -0.08
C GLN A 66 -15.16 18.53 -0.76
N PRO A 67 -14.45 19.44 -0.07
CA PRO A 67 -13.40 20.24 -0.71
C PRO A 67 -12.18 19.40 -1.13
N CYS A 68 -11.94 18.26 -0.49
CA CYS A 68 -10.91 17.30 -0.90
C CYS A 68 -11.23 16.71 -2.28
N LEU A 69 -12.47 16.26 -2.48
CA LEU A 69 -12.94 15.65 -3.72
C LEU A 69 -13.10 16.68 -4.85
N GLN A 70 -13.37 17.94 -4.55
CA GLN A 70 -13.32 19.01 -5.56
C GLN A 70 -11.92 19.19 -6.16
N LYS A 71 -10.88 19.05 -5.34
CA LYS A 71 -9.47 19.15 -5.79
C LYS A 71 -8.98 17.87 -6.45
N LEU A 72 -9.42 16.72 -5.94
CA LEU A 72 -9.01 15.41 -6.40
C LEU A 72 -10.21 14.46 -6.39
N PRO A 73 -11.00 14.42 -7.48
CA PRO A 73 -12.22 13.63 -7.55
C PRO A 73 -12.01 12.16 -7.25
N ASP A 74 -10.90 11.57 -7.71
CA ASP A 74 -10.60 10.15 -7.51
C ASP A 74 -9.74 9.90 -6.26
N HIS A 75 -9.90 10.69 -5.19
CA HIS A 75 -9.10 10.50 -3.98
C HIS A 75 -9.51 9.21 -3.24
N PHE A 76 -8.63 8.20 -3.26
CA PHE A 76 -9.01 6.86 -2.82
C PHE A 76 -9.35 6.75 -1.32
N GLU A 77 -8.63 7.43 -0.42
CA GLU A 77 -9.01 7.44 0.99
C GLU A 77 -10.30 8.20 1.25
N ALA A 78 -10.52 9.33 0.57
CA ALA A 78 -11.76 10.08 0.72
C ALA A 78 -12.95 9.21 0.34
N HIS A 79 -12.85 8.50 -0.78
CA HIS A 79 -13.86 7.51 -1.17
C HIS A 79 -13.97 6.33 -0.21
N PHE A 80 -12.87 5.83 0.36
CA PHE A 80 -12.96 4.79 1.40
C PHE A 80 -13.68 5.29 2.67
N LEU A 81 -13.47 6.56 3.06
CA LEU A 81 -14.18 7.17 4.18
C LEU A 81 -15.66 7.40 3.87
N LEU A 82 -16.00 7.84 2.66
CA LEU A 82 -17.39 7.92 2.20
C LEU A 82 -18.06 6.54 2.15
N ALA A 83 -17.34 5.49 1.72
CA ALA A 83 -17.84 4.13 1.77
C ALA A 83 -18.16 3.68 3.21
N ARG A 84 -17.35 4.09 4.20
CA ARG A 84 -17.67 3.82 5.61
C ARG A 84 -18.92 4.59 6.07
N ILE A 85 -19.07 5.85 5.67
CA ILE A 85 -20.26 6.66 5.98
C ILE A 85 -21.52 6.03 5.35
N ALA A 86 -21.44 5.62 4.07
CA ALA A 86 -22.53 4.95 3.36
C ALA A 86 -22.92 3.61 4.02
N TYR A 87 -21.94 2.86 4.53
CA TYR A 87 -22.21 1.60 5.25
C TYR A 87 -23.04 1.84 6.52
N GLU A 88 -22.75 2.90 7.27
CA GLU A 88 -23.52 3.30 8.47
C GLU A 88 -24.91 3.80 8.10
N ALA A 89 -25.04 4.51 6.96
CA ALA A 89 -26.32 4.90 6.39
C ALA A 89 -27.12 3.72 5.79
N ARG A 90 -26.57 2.50 5.80
CA ARG A 90 -27.12 1.29 5.17
C ARG A 90 -27.29 1.36 3.65
N ASP A 91 -26.63 2.32 3.00
CA ASP A 91 -26.55 2.41 1.55
C ASP A 91 -25.43 1.49 1.04
N PHE A 92 -25.71 0.19 0.99
CA PHE A 92 -24.70 -0.82 0.63
C PHE A 92 -24.26 -0.74 -0.83
N GLU A 93 -25.12 -0.27 -1.74
CA GLU A 93 -24.71 -0.04 -3.13
C GLU A 93 -23.77 1.16 -3.24
N GLY A 94 -24.04 2.25 -2.49
CA GLY A 94 -23.11 3.38 -2.35
C GLY A 94 -21.74 2.97 -1.79
N VAL A 95 -21.69 2.01 -0.86
CA VAL A 95 -20.42 1.42 -0.38
C VAL A 95 -19.64 0.82 -1.55
N LEU A 96 -20.29 0.01 -2.40
CA LEU A 96 -19.63 -0.65 -3.53
C LEU A 96 -19.12 0.36 -4.55
N ALA A 97 -19.93 1.38 -4.87
CA ALA A 97 -19.56 2.43 -5.82
C ALA A 97 -18.33 3.23 -5.35
N HIS A 98 -18.31 3.65 -4.07
CA HIS A 98 -17.16 4.35 -3.52
C HIS A 98 -15.90 3.48 -3.44
N LEU A 99 -16.04 2.20 -3.06
CA LEU A 99 -14.90 1.27 -3.05
C LEU A 99 -14.35 1.01 -4.46
N GLU A 100 -15.20 0.97 -5.48
CA GLU A 100 -14.76 0.84 -6.87
C GLU A 100 -13.90 2.03 -7.32
N VAL A 101 -14.33 3.27 -7.04
CA VAL A 101 -13.53 4.46 -7.35
C VAL A 101 -12.19 4.42 -6.60
N ALA A 102 -12.22 4.09 -5.30
CA ALA A 102 -11.02 4.02 -4.49
C ALA A 102 -10.02 2.98 -5.00
N GLU A 103 -10.48 1.79 -5.38
CA GLU A 103 -9.62 0.72 -5.90
C GLU A 103 -9.05 1.03 -7.29
N ARG A 104 -9.84 1.65 -8.18
CA ARG A 104 -9.34 2.11 -9.48
C ARG A 104 -8.20 3.13 -9.31
N SER A 105 -8.40 4.09 -8.41
CA SER A 105 -7.41 5.11 -8.07
C SER A 105 -6.13 4.49 -7.47
N LEU A 106 -6.27 3.55 -6.54
CA LEU A 106 -5.16 2.77 -5.97
C LEU A 106 -4.39 1.97 -7.04
N ALA A 107 -5.08 1.38 -8.01
CA ALA A 107 -4.44 0.65 -9.11
C ALA A 107 -3.59 1.56 -10.00
N VAL A 108 -4.09 2.76 -10.31
CA VAL A 108 -3.33 3.78 -11.06
C VAL A 108 -2.09 4.23 -10.28
N LEU A 109 -2.25 4.58 -9.00
CA LEU A 109 -1.14 5.00 -8.14
C LEU A 109 -0.12 3.88 -7.95
N SER A 110 -0.57 2.63 -7.78
CA SER A 110 0.30 1.46 -7.67
C SER A 110 1.19 1.27 -8.89
N ARG A 111 0.61 1.44 -10.09
CA ARG A 111 1.35 1.34 -11.35
C ARG A 111 2.37 2.46 -11.47
N ARG A 112 1.93 3.71 -11.33
CA ARG A 112 2.82 4.88 -11.40
C ARG A 112 3.96 4.82 -10.39
N TYR A 113 3.66 4.35 -9.18
CA TYR A 113 4.67 4.20 -8.15
C TYR A 113 5.70 3.12 -8.52
N ARG A 114 5.26 2.00 -9.09
CA ARG A 114 6.17 0.97 -9.61
C ARG A 114 7.05 1.52 -10.73
N ASP A 115 6.45 2.18 -11.72
CA ASP A 115 7.19 2.74 -12.87
C ASP A 115 8.26 3.75 -12.40
N LEU A 116 7.92 4.57 -11.40
CA LEU A 116 8.86 5.47 -10.75
C LEU A 116 10.00 4.74 -10.03
N MET A 117 9.71 3.66 -9.33
CA MET A 117 10.72 2.87 -8.62
C MET A 117 11.66 2.14 -9.58
N ASP A 118 11.13 1.60 -10.67
CA ASP A 118 11.91 0.97 -11.74
C ASP A 118 12.81 2.00 -12.43
N TYR A 119 12.30 3.19 -12.71
CA TYR A 119 13.08 4.30 -13.26
C TYR A 119 14.24 4.72 -12.34
N LEU A 120 13.98 4.90 -11.04
CA LEU A 120 15.02 5.27 -10.08
C LEU A 120 16.08 4.18 -9.95
N ARG A 121 15.67 2.91 -9.97
CA ARG A 121 16.59 1.76 -9.94
C ARG A 121 17.49 1.73 -11.16
N ALA A 122 16.93 1.88 -12.35
CA ALA A 122 17.70 1.91 -13.60
C ALA A 122 18.69 3.08 -13.63
N ARG A 123 18.31 4.25 -13.12
CA ARG A 123 19.22 5.40 -13.01
C ARG A 123 20.40 5.16 -12.08
N ILE A 124 20.14 4.63 -10.89
CA ILE A 124 21.19 4.28 -9.92
C ILE A 124 22.13 3.23 -10.49
N GLU A 125 21.61 2.28 -11.25
CA GLU A 125 22.42 1.26 -11.92
C GLU A 125 23.35 1.85 -12.98
N VAL A 126 22.88 2.81 -13.78
CA VAL A 126 23.73 3.54 -14.74
C VAL A 126 24.80 4.38 -14.03
N GLU A 127 24.45 5.06 -12.94
CA GLU A 127 25.40 5.84 -12.12
C GLU A 127 26.49 4.93 -11.53
N GLU A 128 26.09 3.79 -10.94
CA GLU A 128 27.00 2.77 -10.39
C GLU A 128 27.95 2.23 -11.47
N GLN A 129 27.41 1.89 -12.64
CA GLN A 129 28.20 1.35 -13.75
C GLN A 129 29.20 2.37 -14.30
N THR A 130 28.80 3.65 -14.37
CA THR A 130 29.67 4.73 -14.86
C THR A 130 30.83 4.96 -13.89
N ALA A 131 30.56 5.04 -12.59
CA ALA A 131 31.59 5.21 -11.57
C ALA A 131 32.58 4.02 -11.55
N ARG A 132 32.07 2.77 -11.63
CA ARG A 132 32.89 1.56 -11.74
C ARG A 132 33.77 1.55 -12.99
N SER A 133 33.21 1.84 -14.16
CA SER A 133 33.99 1.87 -15.39
C SER A 133 35.12 2.91 -15.35
N SER A 134 34.87 4.06 -14.69
CA SER A 134 35.87 5.09 -14.47
C SER A 134 36.97 4.63 -13.51
N LEU A 135 36.59 3.93 -12.44
CA LEU A 135 37.53 3.34 -11.47
C LEU A 135 38.43 2.30 -12.14
N ASP A 136 37.86 1.40 -12.95
CA ASP A 136 38.61 0.37 -13.70
C ASP A 136 39.57 1.00 -14.72
N ALA A 137 39.10 2.01 -15.46
CA ALA A 137 39.90 2.71 -16.46
C ALA A 137 41.09 3.47 -15.86
N VAL A 138 40.93 4.03 -14.65
CA VAL A 138 42.04 4.69 -13.94
C VAL A 138 42.95 3.64 -13.33
N SER A 139 42.42 2.69 -12.57
CA SER A 139 43.20 1.65 -11.87
C SER A 139 44.09 0.84 -12.82
N SER A 140 43.60 0.51 -14.02
CA SER A 140 44.37 -0.22 -15.03
C SER A 140 45.57 0.56 -15.61
N ARG A 141 45.61 1.88 -15.42
CA ARG A 141 46.71 2.76 -15.88
C ARG A 141 47.68 3.13 -14.77
N VAL A 142 47.37 2.82 -13.51
CA VAL A 142 48.20 3.15 -12.34
C VAL A 142 49.03 1.94 -11.94
N THR A 143 50.35 2.08 -11.97
CA THR A 143 51.31 1.05 -11.56
C THR A 143 51.91 1.29 -10.17
N ASP A 144 51.80 2.50 -9.62
CA ASP A 144 52.34 2.87 -8.30
C ASP A 144 51.23 3.36 -7.33
N PRO A 145 51.02 2.69 -6.18
CA PRO A 145 50.03 3.04 -5.16
C PRO A 145 50.21 4.43 -4.51
N THR A 146 51.37 5.07 -4.67
CA THR A 146 51.67 6.41 -4.09
C THR A 146 51.46 7.57 -5.08
N SER A 147 50.91 7.27 -6.26
CA SER A 147 50.66 8.24 -7.33
C SER A 147 49.65 9.34 -6.94
N CYS A 148 49.79 10.53 -7.55
CA CYS A 148 48.90 11.69 -7.36
C CYS A 148 47.41 11.42 -7.65
N VAL A 149 47.09 10.27 -8.22
CA VAL A 149 45.72 9.81 -8.54
C VAL A 149 45.05 9.05 -7.39
N ALA A 150 45.77 8.69 -6.33
CA ALA A 150 45.19 7.98 -5.17
C ALA A 150 43.97 8.70 -4.55
N PRO A 151 43.96 10.04 -4.38
CA PRO A 151 42.77 10.76 -3.92
C PRO A 151 41.58 10.66 -4.88
N PHE A 152 41.83 10.54 -6.19
CA PHE A 152 40.80 10.41 -7.20
C PHE A 152 40.16 9.01 -7.19
N LEU A 153 40.97 7.96 -7.03
CA LEU A 153 40.48 6.59 -6.84
C LEU A 153 39.61 6.47 -5.58
N ALA A 154 40.07 7.04 -4.44
CA ALA A 154 39.30 7.06 -3.20
C ALA A 154 37.98 7.85 -3.33
N ALA A 155 37.92 8.87 -4.18
CA ALA A 155 36.70 9.60 -4.47
C ALA A 155 35.69 8.75 -5.25
N LEU A 156 36.13 8.01 -6.27
CA LEU A 156 35.29 7.09 -7.04
C LEU A 156 34.77 5.93 -6.19
N GLU A 157 35.60 5.37 -5.32
CA GLU A 157 35.19 4.32 -4.37
C GLU A 157 34.08 4.81 -3.42
N ARG A 158 34.24 6.03 -2.88
CA ARG A 158 33.20 6.67 -2.04
C ARG A 158 31.92 6.94 -2.81
N GLU A 159 32.03 7.33 -4.08
CA GLU A 159 30.86 7.53 -4.95
C GLU A 159 30.11 6.22 -5.18
N ILE A 160 30.82 5.12 -5.48
CA ILE A 160 30.22 3.78 -5.61
C ILE A 160 29.53 3.37 -4.31
N GLU A 161 30.17 3.56 -3.16
CA GLU A 161 29.58 3.26 -1.85
C GLU A 161 28.30 4.07 -1.61
N ALA A 162 28.32 5.38 -1.92
CA ALA A 162 27.16 6.25 -1.80
C ALA A 162 26.01 5.84 -2.74
N VAL A 163 26.32 5.44 -3.97
CA VAL A 163 25.34 4.92 -4.94
C VAL A 163 24.72 3.61 -4.44
N GLN A 164 25.53 2.70 -3.91
CA GLN A 164 25.07 1.43 -3.34
C GLN A 164 24.18 1.62 -2.11
N ALA A 165 24.52 2.56 -1.23
CA ALA A 165 23.70 2.91 -0.07
C ALA A 165 22.29 3.39 -0.47
N ARG A 166 22.15 4.07 -1.62
CA ARG A 166 20.85 4.50 -2.17
C ARG A 166 20.02 3.37 -2.78
N LYS A 167 20.63 2.23 -3.14
CA LYS A 167 19.97 1.10 -3.82
C LYS A 167 19.09 0.26 -2.88
N GLY A 168 19.56 0.04 -1.65
CA GLY A 168 18.87 -0.81 -0.65
C GLY A 168 17.41 -0.42 -0.43
N PRO A 169 17.10 0.85 -0.11
CA PRO A 169 15.72 1.28 0.12
C PRO A 169 14.76 1.15 -1.07
N LEU A 170 15.27 0.97 -2.29
CA LEU A 170 14.45 0.82 -3.50
C LEU A 170 14.12 -0.64 -3.85
N HIS A 171 14.89 -1.60 -3.35
CA HIS A 171 14.70 -3.03 -3.65
C HIS A 171 13.58 -3.66 -2.80
N ASP A 172 13.55 -3.34 -1.50
CA ASP A 172 12.66 -4.01 -0.52
C ASP A 172 11.44 -3.17 -0.11
N HIS A 173 11.09 -2.16 -0.91
CA HIS A 173 10.00 -1.27 -0.54
C HIS A 173 8.63 -1.95 -0.80
N GLU A 174 7.76 -1.97 0.21
CA GLU A 174 6.36 -2.37 0.03
C GLU A 174 5.63 -1.27 -0.76
N ASN A 175 4.87 -1.64 -1.79
CA ASN A 175 4.06 -0.67 -2.53
C ASN A 175 2.93 -0.13 -1.63
N PRO A 176 2.95 1.16 -1.24
CA PRO A 176 2.00 1.70 -0.28
C PRO A 176 0.60 1.93 -0.86
N TYR A 177 0.42 1.75 -2.18
CA TYR A 177 -0.83 1.95 -2.90
C TYR A 177 -1.54 0.64 -3.27
N GLY A 178 -1.10 -0.51 -2.74
CA GLY A 178 -1.85 -1.77 -2.88
C GLY A 178 -3.21 -1.72 -2.17
N VAL A 179 -4.22 -2.39 -2.73
CA VAL A 179 -5.58 -2.44 -2.15
C VAL A 179 -5.54 -2.96 -0.70
N PRO A 180 -5.96 -2.15 0.30
CA PRO A 180 -5.96 -2.58 1.69
C PRO A 180 -6.93 -3.74 1.97
N ALA A 181 -6.57 -4.61 2.92
CA ALA A 181 -7.49 -5.65 3.42
C ALA A 181 -8.81 -5.05 3.94
N SER A 182 -8.78 -3.84 4.50
CA SER A 182 -9.98 -3.13 4.97
C SER A 182 -10.96 -2.75 3.85
N HIS A 183 -10.49 -2.50 2.62
CA HIS A 183 -11.38 -2.24 1.48
C HIS A 183 -12.17 -3.51 1.12
N ARG A 184 -11.45 -4.63 0.97
CA ARG A 184 -12.04 -5.94 0.69
C ARG A 184 -12.97 -6.40 1.82
N PHE A 185 -12.57 -6.20 3.07
CA PHE A 185 -13.41 -6.49 4.23
C PHE A 185 -14.71 -5.68 4.22
N LEU A 186 -14.64 -4.37 3.97
CA LEU A 186 -15.83 -3.52 3.90
C LEU A 186 -16.72 -3.91 2.71
N ARG A 187 -16.13 -4.21 1.55
CA ARG A 187 -16.86 -4.74 0.39
C ARG A 187 -17.57 -6.05 0.73
N GLY A 188 -16.88 -6.97 1.38
CA GLY A 188 -17.44 -8.24 1.83
C GLY A 188 -18.63 -8.05 2.77
N ASN A 189 -18.54 -7.10 3.70
CA ASN A 189 -19.66 -6.76 4.58
C ASN A 189 -20.85 -6.19 3.79
N ALA A 190 -20.62 -5.25 2.87
CA ALA A 190 -21.69 -4.68 2.05
C ALA A 190 -22.39 -5.76 1.19
N LEU A 191 -21.60 -6.60 0.51
CA LEU A 191 -22.12 -7.72 -0.30
C LEU A 191 -22.93 -8.71 0.54
N TYR A 192 -22.46 -9.03 1.77
CA TYR A 192 -23.20 -9.87 2.69
C TYR A 192 -24.56 -9.25 3.04
N ARG A 193 -24.61 -7.95 3.33
CA ARG A 193 -25.86 -7.22 3.63
C ARG A 193 -26.81 -7.13 2.45
N LEU A 194 -26.28 -7.19 1.22
CA LEU A 194 -27.03 -7.31 -0.04
C LEU A 194 -27.46 -8.75 -0.36
N GLY A 195 -27.11 -9.74 0.47
CA GLY A 195 -27.44 -11.15 0.24
C GLY A 195 -26.51 -11.86 -0.75
N ARG A 196 -25.51 -11.17 -1.31
CA ARG A 196 -24.52 -11.67 -2.28
C ARG A 196 -23.40 -12.45 -1.58
N ARG A 197 -23.78 -13.59 -0.97
CA ARG A 197 -22.94 -14.37 -0.04
C ARG A 197 -21.65 -14.91 -0.66
N ASP A 198 -21.70 -15.41 -1.89
CA ASP A 198 -20.51 -15.99 -2.55
C ASP A 198 -19.47 -14.92 -2.87
N GLU A 199 -19.93 -13.75 -3.32
CA GLU A 199 -19.06 -12.60 -3.57
C GLU A 199 -18.49 -12.06 -2.25
N ALA A 200 -19.29 -11.99 -1.20
CA ALA A 200 -18.82 -11.62 0.14
C ALA A 200 -17.71 -12.56 0.62
N ARG A 201 -17.89 -13.87 0.44
CA ARG A 201 -16.88 -14.89 0.77
C ARG A 201 -15.59 -14.67 0.00
N ALA A 202 -15.68 -14.41 -1.31
CA ALA A 202 -14.53 -14.12 -2.15
C ALA A 202 -13.76 -12.88 -1.63
N GLN A 203 -14.47 -11.82 -1.24
CA GLN A 203 -13.85 -10.62 -0.68
C GLN A 203 -13.19 -10.87 0.68
N PHE A 204 -13.80 -11.65 1.58
CA PHE A 204 -13.14 -12.00 2.84
C PHE A 204 -11.90 -12.87 2.65
N ARG A 205 -11.91 -13.82 1.69
CA ARG A 205 -10.70 -14.57 1.31
C ARG A 205 -9.58 -13.65 0.83
N GLN A 206 -9.90 -12.67 -0.01
CA GLN A 206 -8.90 -11.70 -0.46
C GLN A 206 -8.43 -10.78 0.69
N ALA A 207 -9.29 -10.46 1.65
CA ALA A 207 -8.93 -9.66 2.82
C ALA A 207 -7.91 -10.40 3.71
N VAL A 208 -8.14 -11.68 4.02
CA VAL A 208 -7.19 -12.48 4.83
C VAL A 208 -5.90 -12.81 4.08
N ALA A 209 -5.93 -12.90 2.75
CA ALA A 209 -4.71 -13.04 1.96
C ALA A 209 -3.85 -11.77 2.01
N ALA A 210 -4.48 -10.60 2.03
CA ALA A 210 -3.78 -9.30 2.06
C ALA A 210 -3.33 -8.89 3.46
N ASP A 211 -4.04 -9.33 4.49
CA ASP A 211 -3.66 -9.16 5.90
C ASP A 211 -4.05 -10.43 6.66
N PRO A 212 -3.12 -11.41 6.78
CA PRO A 212 -3.36 -12.64 7.52
C PRO A 212 -3.75 -12.39 8.99
N ALA A 213 -3.43 -11.23 9.56
CA ALA A 213 -3.76 -10.85 10.93
C ALA A 213 -5.18 -10.27 11.09
N HIS A 214 -5.95 -10.13 10.01
CA HIS A 214 -7.27 -9.47 10.02
C HIS A 214 -8.36 -10.37 10.64
N ALA A 215 -8.40 -10.45 11.98
CA ALA A 215 -9.29 -11.34 12.73
C ALA A 215 -10.78 -11.23 12.36
N ASN A 216 -11.30 -10.03 12.10
CA ASN A 216 -12.70 -9.85 11.70
C ASN A 216 -13.01 -10.46 10.32
N ALA A 217 -12.03 -10.49 9.40
CA ALA A 217 -12.23 -11.07 8.07
C ALA A 217 -12.24 -12.60 8.17
N TRP A 218 -11.37 -13.18 9.01
CA TRP A 218 -11.41 -14.60 9.35
C TRP A 218 -12.75 -15.02 9.96
N ASN A 219 -13.23 -14.28 10.98
CA ASN A 219 -14.52 -14.58 11.61
C ASN A 219 -15.68 -14.55 10.61
N ASN A 220 -15.72 -13.55 9.72
CA ASN A 220 -16.78 -13.46 8.71
C ASN A 220 -16.67 -14.53 7.61
N LEU A 221 -15.45 -14.89 7.20
CA LEU A 221 -15.20 -15.97 6.25
C LEU A 221 -15.68 -17.32 6.80
N LEU A 222 -15.29 -17.64 8.04
CA LEU A 222 -15.65 -18.87 8.73
C LEU A 222 -17.16 -18.97 8.97
N ALA A 223 -17.81 -17.87 9.36
CA ALA A 223 -19.27 -17.80 9.50
C ALA A 223 -19.97 -18.11 8.16
N LEU A 224 -19.47 -17.58 7.05
CA LEU A 224 -20.03 -17.86 5.72
C LEU A 224 -19.85 -19.30 5.26
N HIS A 225 -18.78 -19.98 5.66
CA HIS A 225 -18.61 -21.41 5.38
C HIS A 225 -19.65 -22.26 6.13
N LEU A 226 -19.93 -21.92 7.39
CA LEU A 226 -20.99 -22.58 8.16
C LEU A 226 -22.38 -22.34 7.55
N GLU A 227 -22.69 -21.10 7.15
CA GLU A 227 -23.95 -20.78 6.48
C GLU A 227 -24.14 -21.60 5.19
N ALA A 228 -23.06 -21.84 4.44
CA ALA A 228 -23.08 -22.67 3.25
C ALA A 228 -23.00 -24.17 3.52
N LYS A 229 -22.98 -24.60 4.79
CA LYS A 229 -22.85 -26.00 5.19
C LYS A 229 -21.63 -26.67 4.56
N ASP A 230 -20.52 -25.93 4.48
CA ASP A 230 -19.22 -26.40 4.00
C ASP A 230 -18.23 -26.55 5.18
N PRO A 231 -18.36 -27.62 5.99
CA PRO A 231 -17.51 -27.83 7.16
C PRO A 231 -16.06 -28.14 6.78
N VAL A 232 -15.81 -28.65 5.56
CA VAL A 232 -14.47 -28.98 5.08
C VAL A 232 -13.65 -27.70 4.92
N SER A 233 -14.17 -26.71 4.16
CA SER A 233 -13.50 -25.41 4.02
C SER A 233 -13.40 -24.69 5.36
N ALA A 234 -14.44 -24.75 6.19
CA ALA A 234 -14.45 -24.11 7.50
C ALA A 234 -13.34 -24.63 8.41
N ARG A 235 -13.16 -25.95 8.51
CA ARG A 235 -12.10 -26.57 9.33
C ARG A 235 -10.71 -26.25 8.80
N ALA A 236 -10.51 -26.29 7.47
CA ALA A 236 -9.23 -25.94 6.86
C ALA A 236 -8.85 -24.47 7.14
N ASP A 237 -9.78 -23.54 6.94
CA ASP A 237 -9.56 -22.12 7.21
C ASP A 237 -9.41 -21.82 8.71
N LEU A 238 -10.10 -22.57 9.59
CA LEU A 238 -9.93 -22.48 11.04
C LEU A 238 -8.51 -22.88 11.46
N GLN A 239 -7.99 -24.00 10.94
CA GLN A 239 -6.61 -24.44 11.20
C GLN A 239 -5.59 -23.39 10.75
N ARG A 240 -5.80 -22.78 9.58
CA ARG A 240 -4.94 -21.69 9.08
C ARG A 240 -4.97 -20.48 10.02
N ALA A 241 -6.15 -20.09 10.48
CA ALA A 241 -6.29 -18.97 11.41
C ALA A 241 -5.62 -19.25 12.77
N GLU A 242 -5.79 -20.46 13.31
CA GLU A 242 -5.16 -20.88 14.57
C GLU A 242 -3.64 -20.96 14.46
N ALA A 243 -3.12 -21.51 13.35
CA ALA A 243 -1.68 -21.54 13.06
C ALA A 243 -1.07 -20.13 13.00
N ALA A 244 -1.83 -19.17 12.48
CA ALA A 244 -1.46 -17.75 12.47
C ALA A 244 -1.77 -17.02 13.80
N ARG A 245 -2.21 -17.73 14.84
CA ARG A 245 -2.58 -17.20 16.17
C ARG A 245 -3.65 -16.11 16.12
N ILE A 246 -4.60 -16.25 15.20
CA ILE A 246 -5.72 -15.31 15.04
C ILE A 246 -6.82 -15.64 16.04
N ALA A 247 -7.34 -14.61 16.71
CA ALA A 247 -8.48 -14.76 17.61
C ALA A 247 -9.77 -15.01 16.82
N ILE A 248 -10.27 -16.26 16.88
CA ILE A 248 -11.57 -16.66 16.34
C ILE A 248 -12.60 -16.69 17.47
N ARG A 249 -13.82 -16.24 17.18
CA ARG A 249 -14.94 -16.27 18.14
C ARG A 249 -15.16 -17.70 18.66
N ALA A 250 -15.27 -17.85 19.98
CA ALA A 250 -15.29 -19.15 20.63
C ALA A 250 -16.49 -20.00 20.17
N GLU A 251 -17.65 -19.37 20.01
CA GLU A 251 -18.89 -20.01 19.58
C GLU A 251 -18.76 -20.50 18.13
N LEU A 252 -18.17 -19.67 17.27
CA LEU A 252 -17.95 -20.01 15.86
C LEU A 252 -16.98 -21.18 15.73
N ARG A 253 -15.90 -21.16 16.51
CA ARG A 253 -14.93 -22.25 16.58
C ARG A 253 -15.60 -23.56 17.00
N GLN A 254 -16.39 -23.54 18.07
CA GLN A 254 -17.13 -24.72 18.55
C GLN A 254 -18.08 -25.25 17.47
N ALA A 255 -18.83 -24.37 16.80
CA ALA A 255 -19.76 -24.77 15.74
C ALA A 255 -19.06 -25.48 14.56
N ILE A 256 -17.87 -25.02 14.17
CA ILE A 256 -17.08 -25.65 13.08
C ILE A 256 -16.56 -27.03 13.48
N LEU A 257 -16.13 -27.18 14.73
CA LEU A 257 -15.63 -28.46 15.24
C LEU A 257 -16.75 -29.48 15.47
N ALA A 258 -17.96 -29.01 15.80
CA ALA A 258 -19.13 -29.85 16.03
C ALA A 258 -19.93 -30.19 14.74
N ALA A 259 -19.72 -29.44 13.65
CA ALA A 259 -20.31 -29.79 12.36
C ALA A 259 -19.82 -31.18 11.93
N PRO A 260 -20.64 -32.02 11.27
CA PRO A 260 -20.23 -33.35 10.81
C PRO A 260 -19.13 -33.29 9.74
#